data_AF-A0A7J4MJH4-F1
#
_entry.id   AF-A0A7J4MJH4-F1
#
_cell.length_a   1.000
_cell.length_b   1.000
_cell.length_c   1.000
_cell.angle_alpha   90.00
_cell.angle_beta   90.00
_cell.angle_gamma   90.00
#
_symmetry.space_group_name_H-M   'P 1'
#
loop_
_entity.id
_entity.type
_entity.pdbx_description
1 polymer ?
#
loop_
_entity_poly.entity_id
_entity_poly.type
_entity_poly.pdbx_seq_one_letter_code
_entity_poly.pdbx_strand_id
1 'polypeptide(L)'
;MASGVWGERWSNSTSDIARKYMEVAARKQSLVCLAADRNTMAGLFDLIEEVGPYIAALKTHVDLVDDWTSDSWSEFCKAAADADLLIFEDRKFADIGKISRSQMAGIYDIRS
;
A
#
# COMPACT_ATOMS: atom_id res chain seq x y z
N MET A 1 8.86 17.75 11.05
CA MET A 1 7.81 16.91 11.68
C MET A 1 6.56 16.99 10.84
N ALA A 2 5.89 15.87 10.57
CA ALA A 2 4.68 15.82 9.73
C ALA A 2 3.58 16.78 10.22
N SER A 3 3.45 16.94 11.54
CA SER A 3 2.53 17.91 12.17
C SER A 3 2.67 19.34 11.67
N GLY A 4 3.88 19.81 11.37
CA GLY A 4 4.10 21.16 10.85
C GLY A 4 3.67 21.31 9.38
N VAL A 5 3.86 20.26 8.57
CA VAL A 5 3.47 20.25 7.15
C VAL A 5 1.95 20.17 7.00
N TRP A 6 1.31 19.34 7.82
CA TRP A 6 -0.12 19.02 7.69
C TRP A 6 -1.02 19.86 8.60
N GLY A 7 -0.48 20.52 9.63
CA GLY A 7 -1.20 21.45 10.50
C GLY A 7 -2.46 20.84 11.11
N GLU A 8 -3.60 21.48 10.91
CA GLU A 8 -4.90 21.02 11.43
C GLU A 8 -5.27 19.61 10.95
N ARG A 9 -4.87 19.19 9.74
CA ARG A 9 -5.13 17.82 9.26
C ARG A 9 -4.44 16.78 10.13
N TRP A 10 -3.23 17.08 10.60
CA TRP A 10 -2.52 16.21 11.53
C TRP A 10 -3.21 16.15 12.88
N SER A 11 -3.46 17.32 13.47
CA SER A 11 -4.00 17.44 14.84
C SER A 11 -5.39 16.81 14.97
N ASN A 12 -6.21 16.90 13.92
CA ASN A 12 -7.56 16.37 13.91
C ASN A 12 -7.66 14.95 13.31
N SER A 13 -6.58 14.36 12.82
CA SER A 13 -6.62 13.00 12.29
C SER A 13 -6.73 11.98 13.43
N THR A 14 -7.81 11.19 13.40
CA THR A 14 -8.07 10.05 14.30
C THR A 14 -7.68 8.71 13.69
N SER A 15 -7.17 8.71 12.45
CA SER A 15 -6.85 7.49 11.71
C SER A 15 -5.33 7.25 11.71
N ASP A 16 -4.92 6.12 12.27
CA ASP A 16 -3.50 5.73 12.35
C ASP A 16 -2.88 5.56 10.96
N ILE A 17 -3.61 4.97 10.00
CA ILE A 17 -3.13 4.82 8.62
C ILE A 17 -2.99 6.17 7.93
N ALA A 18 -3.89 7.12 8.18
CA ALA A 18 -3.77 8.47 7.64
C ALA A 18 -2.55 9.19 8.23
N ARG A 19 -2.29 9.05 9.54
CA ARG A 19 -1.08 9.61 10.17
C ARG A 19 0.18 8.99 9.57
N LYS A 20 0.22 7.67 9.40
CA LYS A 20 1.35 6.97 8.76
C LYS A 20 1.61 7.50 7.34
N TYR A 21 0.57 7.64 6.52
CA TYR A 21 0.73 8.23 5.18
C TYR A 21 1.25 9.68 5.25
N MET A 22 0.69 10.51 6.13
CA MET A 22 1.14 11.90 6.31
C MET A 22 2.62 12.00 6.72
N GLU A 23 3.09 11.07 7.56
CA GLU A 23 4.49 10.98 7.94
C GLU A 23 5.40 10.59 6.77
N VAL A 24 5.04 9.52 6.05
CA VAL A 24 5.78 9.06 4.85
C VAL A 24 5.86 10.19 3.83
N ALA A 25 4.72 10.81 3.52
CA ALA A 25 4.65 11.91 2.58
C ALA A 25 5.52 13.10 2.98
N ALA A 26 5.54 13.45 4.28
CA ALA A 26 6.38 14.51 4.80
C ALA A 26 7.87 14.15 4.79
N ARG A 27 8.25 12.89 5.08
CA ARG A 27 9.64 12.44 4.99
C ARG A 27 10.16 12.44 3.55
N LYS A 28 9.35 11.92 2.62
CA LYS A 28 9.72 11.73 1.21
C LYS A 28 9.40 12.92 0.32
N GLN A 29 8.76 13.96 0.88
CA GLN A 29 8.30 15.15 0.14
C GLN A 29 7.45 14.78 -1.09
N SER A 30 6.60 13.74 -0.94
CA SER A 30 5.80 13.21 -2.04
C SER A 30 4.41 12.84 -1.57
N LEU A 31 3.41 13.21 -2.37
CA LEU A 31 2.02 12.79 -2.20
C LEU A 31 1.62 11.70 -3.20
N VAL A 32 2.59 11.18 -3.97
CA VAL A 32 2.30 10.24 -5.04
C VAL A 32 1.92 8.88 -4.46
N CYS A 33 0.74 8.40 -4.85
CA CYS A 33 0.36 7.00 -4.76
C CYS A 33 0.41 6.44 -6.19
N LEU A 34 1.32 5.51 -6.45
CA LEU A 34 1.53 4.97 -7.79
C LEU A 34 0.65 3.74 -8.01
N ALA A 35 -0.05 3.69 -9.15
CA ALA A 35 -0.69 2.47 -9.63
C ALA A 35 0.36 1.47 -10.14
N ALA A 36 0.60 0.42 -9.36
CA ALA A 36 1.59 -0.62 -9.61
C ALA A 36 0.98 -1.76 -10.43
N ASP A 37 0.43 -1.45 -11.60
CA ASP A 37 -0.28 -2.41 -12.43
C ASP A 37 0.75 -3.26 -13.21
N ARG A 38 1.32 -4.26 -12.52
CA ARG A 38 2.26 -5.26 -13.04
C ARG A 38 1.66 -6.64 -12.83
N ASN A 39 1.85 -7.53 -13.81
CA ASN A 39 1.28 -8.88 -13.77
C ASN A 39 2.23 -9.91 -13.15
N THR A 40 3.44 -9.50 -12.73
CA THR A 40 4.40 -10.42 -12.10
C THR A 40 4.93 -9.84 -10.80
N MET A 41 5.26 -10.73 -9.86
CA MET A 41 5.91 -10.37 -8.59
C MET A 41 7.22 -9.62 -8.86
N ALA A 42 8.03 -10.10 -9.79
CA ALA A 42 9.28 -9.42 -10.18
C ALA A 42 9.04 -7.98 -10.64
N GLY A 43 8.04 -7.73 -11.49
CA GLY A 43 7.72 -6.39 -11.95
C GLY A 43 7.23 -5.46 -10.84
N LEU A 44 6.60 -6.01 -9.79
CA LEU A 44 6.25 -5.24 -8.59
C LEU A 44 7.49 -4.87 -7.76
N PHE A 45 8.44 -5.79 -7.59
CA PHE A 45 9.71 -5.49 -6.92
C PHE A 45 10.52 -4.41 -7.68
N ASP A 46 10.60 -4.52 -9.01
CA ASP A 46 11.28 -3.52 -9.86
C ASP A 46 10.72 -2.11 -9.62
N LEU A 47 9.40 -1.97 -9.45
CA LEU A 47 8.78 -0.68 -9.14
C LEU A 47 9.25 -0.11 -7.78
N ILE A 48 9.41 -0.95 -6.76
CA ILE A 48 9.95 -0.49 -5.46
C ILE A 48 11.37 0.06 -5.66
N GLU A 49 12.22 -0.65 -6.41
CA GLU A 49 13.60 -0.25 -6.65
C GLU A 49 13.71 1.04 -7.47
N GLU A 50 12.93 1.16 -8.54
CA GLU A 50 13.00 2.30 -9.47
C GLU A 50 12.43 3.58 -8.87
N VAL A 51 11.26 3.50 -8.23
CA VAL A 51 10.49 4.69 -7.84
C VAL A 51 10.26 4.82 -6.35
N GLY A 52 10.66 3.83 -5.56
CA GLY A 52 10.44 3.78 -4.11
C GLY A 52 10.73 5.11 -3.42
N PRO A 53 11.91 5.73 -3.58
CA PRO A 53 12.25 6.99 -2.92
C PRO A 53 11.31 8.18 -3.22
N TYR A 54 10.57 8.15 -4.33
CA TYR A 54 9.80 9.27 -4.85
C TYR A 54 8.28 9.18 -4.61
N ILE A 55 7.79 8.08 -4.05
CA ILE A 55 6.35 7.84 -3.82
C ILE A 55 6.08 7.53 -2.35
N ALA A 56 4.84 7.78 -1.91
CA ALA A 56 4.41 7.50 -0.54
C ALA A 56 3.65 6.17 -0.42
N ALA A 57 3.04 5.71 -1.51
CA ALA A 57 2.27 4.48 -1.52
C ALA A 57 2.26 3.80 -2.90
N LEU A 58 2.04 2.49 -2.88
CA LEU A 58 1.76 1.66 -4.05
C LEU A 58 0.31 1.19 -4.00
N LYS A 59 -0.43 1.40 -5.09
CA LYS A 59 -1.75 0.83 -5.31
C LYS A 59 -1.59 -0.46 -6.12
N THR A 60 -2.06 -1.58 -5.60
CA THR A 60 -1.92 -2.91 -6.22
C THR A 60 -3.24 -3.47 -6.73
N HIS A 61 -3.13 -4.48 -7.58
CA HIS A 61 -4.20 -5.41 -7.97
C HIS A 61 -3.62 -6.83 -7.90
N VAL A 62 -3.55 -7.41 -6.70
CA VAL A 62 -2.94 -8.74 -6.50
C VAL A 62 -3.65 -9.84 -7.30
N ASP A 63 -4.92 -9.63 -7.65
CA ASP A 63 -5.70 -10.52 -8.48
C ASP A 63 -5.32 -10.50 -9.97
N LEU A 64 -4.42 -9.61 -10.39
CA LEU A 64 -3.85 -9.56 -11.73
C LEU A 64 -2.40 -10.09 -11.81
N VAL A 65 -1.84 -10.56 -10.69
CA VAL A 65 -0.47 -11.07 -10.64
C VAL A 65 -0.45 -12.57 -10.92
N ASP A 66 0.09 -12.95 -12.07
CA ASP A 66 0.03 -14.31 -12.62
C ASP A 66 0.83 -15.33 -11.78
N ASP A 67 1.95 -14.91 -11.18
CA ASP A 67 2.87 -15.72 -10.39
C ASP A 67 2.78 -15.43 -8.88
N TRP A 68 1.62 -14.94 -8.41
CA TRP A 68 1.40 -14.62 -7.01
C TRP A 68 1.53 -15.86 -6.10
N THR A 69 2.25 -15.71 -4.99
CA THR A 69 2.26 -16.65 -3.87
C THR A 69 2.23 -15.90 -2.55
N SER A 70 1.80 -16.56 -1.47
CA SER A 70 1.80 -15.96 -0.13
C SER A 70 3.19 -15.53 0.32
N ASP A 71 4.21 -16.33 -0.03
CA ASP A 71 5.58 -16.12 0.41
C ASP A 71 6.20 -14.94 -0.32
N SER A 72 6.08 -14.91 -1.66
CA SER A 72 6.55 -13.77 -2.48
C SER A 72 5.81 -12.47 -2.12
N TRP A 73 4.52 -12.54 -1.80
CA TRP A 73 3.76 -11.39 -1.35
C TRP A 73 4.21 -10.87 0.01
N SER A 74 4.52 -11.77 0.96
CA SER A 74 5.10 -11.39 2.25
C SER A 74 6.44 -10.67 2.10
N GLU A 75 7.30 -11.17 1.21
CA GLU A 75 8.57 -10.54 0.86
C GLU A 75 8.37 -9.16 0.22
N PHE A 76 7.38 -9.02 -0.67
CA PHE A 76 7.03 -7.74 -1.28
C PHE A 76 6.54 -6.71 -0.24
N CYS A 77 5.65 -7.13 0.66
CA CYS A 77 5.19 -6.28 1.77
C CYS A 77 6.34 -5.80 2.65
N LYS A 78 7.32 -6.67 2.90
CA LYS A 78 8.54 -6.31 3.62
C LYS A 78 9.38 -5.30 2.85
N ALA A 79 9.64 -5.54 1.56
CA ALA A 79 10.40 -4.61 0.71
C ALA A 79 9.73 -3.23 0.63
N ALA A 80 8.40 -3.16 0.52
CA ALA A 80 7.65 -1.92 0.54
C ALA A 80 7.79 -1.19 1.89
N ALA A 81 7.72 -1.92 3.01
CA ALA A 81 7.93 -1.35 4.34
C ALA A 81 9.36 -0.81 4.51
N ASP A 82 10.36 -1.55 4.06
CA ASP A 82 11.78 -1.14 4.09
C ASP A 82 12.03 0.11 3.21
N ALA A 83 11.27 0.27 2.13
CA ALA A 83 11.28 1.47 1.27
C ALA A 83 10.42 2.64 1.78
N ASP A 84 9.88 2.55 3.00
CA ASP A 84 8.95 3.53 3.60
C ASP A 84 7.72 3.79 2.70
N LEU A 85 7.06 2.71 2.26
CA LEU A 85 5.85 2.75 1.43
C LEU A 85 4.66 2.14 2.15
N LEU A 86 3.47 2.70 1.88
CA LEU A 86 2.20 2.04 2.18
C LEU A 86 1.75 1.22 0.97
N ILE A 87 1.06 0.11 1.21
CA ILE A 87 0.37 -0.68 0.18
C ILE A 87 -1.13 -0.40 0.27
N PHE A 88 -1.76 -0.20 -0.88
CA PHE A 88 -3.19 0.01 -1.04
C PHE A 88 -3.74 -0.96 -2.10
N GLU A 89 -4.35 -2.05 -1.66
CA GLU A 89 -4.99 -2.98 -2.58
C GLU A 89 -6.32 -2.42 -3.11
N ASP A 90 -6.39 -2.15 -4.41
CA ASP A 90 -7.55 -1.55 -5.07
C ASP A 90 -8.58 -2.61 -5.49
N ARG A 91 -8.98 -3.45 -4.52
CA ARG A 91 -9.89 -4.57 -4.74
C ARG A 91 -11.32 -4.15 -5.06
N LYS A 92 -11.70 -2.91 -4.74
CA LYS A 92 -13.06 -2.35 -4.90
C LYS A 92 -14.14 -3.28 -4.32
N PHE A 93 -14.07 -3.58 -3.02
CA PHE A 93 -15.10 -4.38 -2.34
C PHE A 93 -16.49 -3.76 -2.55
N ALA A 94 -17.41 -4.55 -3.10
CA ALA A 94 -18.77 -4.12 -3.45
C ALA A 94 -19.85 -5.07 -2.91
N ASP A 95 -19.51 -5.84 -1.87
CA ASP A 95 -20.43 -6.65 -1.08
C ASP A 95 -20.45 -6.14 0.37
N ILE A 96 -21.28 -6.72 1.24
CA ILE A 96 -21.47 -6.29 2.63
C ILE A 96 -21.18 -7.37 3.68
N GLY A 97 -20.95 -6.92 4.91
CA GLY A 97 -20.97 -7.74 6.10
C GLY A 97 -20.00 -8.92 6.06
N LYS A 98 -20.53 -10.14 6.20
CA LYS A 98 -19.72 -11.37 6.25
C LYS A 98 -19.02 -11.63 4.91
N ILE A 99 -19.66 -11.29 3.79
CA ILE A 99 -19.13 -11.63 2.47
C ILE A 99 -17.88 -10.79 2.17
N SER A 100 -17.93 -9.47 2.38
CA SER A 100 -16.75 -8.62 2.22
C SER A 100 -15.60 -9.07 3.11
N ARG A 101 -15.87 -9.44 4.38
CA ARG A 101 -14.83 -9.94 5.29
C ARG A 101 -14.19 -11.24 4.82
N SER A 102 -14.96 -12.14 4.21
CA SER A 102 -14.41 -13.36 3.61
C SER A 102 -13.61 -13.07 2.35
N GLN A 103 -14.02 -12.09 1.54
CA GLN A 103 -13.28 -11.66 0.34
C GLN A 103 -11.96 -10.93 0.67
N MET A 104 -11.89 -10.26 1.82
CA MET A 104 -10.64 -9.71 2.36
C MET A 104 -9.68 -10.80 2.82
N ALA A 105 -10.17 -12.03 3.04
CA ALA A 105 -9.36 -13.21 3.29
C ALA A 105 -9.12 -13.95 1.95
N GLY A 106 -9.30 -15.28 1.94
CA GLY A 106 -9.17 -16.09 0.74
C GLY A 106 -7.72 -16.29 0.33
N ILE A 107 -7.49 -16.54 -0.96
CA ILE A 107 -6.16 -16.85 -1.49
C ILE A 107 -5.19 -15.69 -1.23
N TYR A 108 -5.63 -14.45 -1.46
CA TYR A 108 -4.78 -13.27 -1.37
C TYR A 108 -4.66 -12.66 0.03
N ASP A 109 -5.52 -13.07 0.97
CA ASP A 109 -5.62 -12.54 2.35
C ASP A 109 -5.33 -11.03 2.50
N ILE A 110 -5.98 -10.19 1.70
CA ILE A 110 -5.77 -8.72 1.59
C ILE A 110 -5.73 -7.99 2.95
N ARG A 111 -6.35 -8.54 4.00
CA ARG A 111 -6.38 -7.95 5.36
C ARG A 111 -5.13 -8.21 6.21
N SER A 112 -4.21 -9.09 5.77
CA SER A 112 -3.04 -9.53 6.55
C SER A 112 -1.91 -8.51 6.54
#